data_AF-A0A966PYW8-F1
#
_entry.id   AF-A0A966PYW8-F1
#
_cell.length_a   1.000
_cell.length_b   1.000
_cell.length_c   1.000
_cell.angle_alpha   90.00
_cell.angle_beta   90.00
_cell.angle_gamma   90.00
#
_symmetry.space_group_name_H-M   'P 1'
#
loop_
_entity.id
_entity.type
_entity.pdbx_description
1 polymer ?
#
loop_
_entity_poly.entity_id
_entity_poly.type
_entity_poly.pdbx_seq_one_letter_code
_entity_poly.pdbx_strand_id
1 'polypeptide(L)'
;RRWYIDGRLFYHLVIDENYPLYGIQELRYIDPRRIRKIREIQKMKDPQTGIDLIKKQIEYYLYNERGMVGAGTNLGSKIAVDAIVNVNSGLMDPKQTMVLSYLHKAIKPFNNLRMVEDATVIYRLSRAPERRVFYIDVGNMPTIKADQYVRDIMVKYRNKLVYNADTGEIKDDRKHLSMLEDFWLPRREGSKGTEIQTLEGARNLGELEDVKYFEKKLYKALGVPIGRLEPQQGFSLGRTTEITRDELKFTKFIQRLRNKFSTLFDDLLRVQLVLKKVCTEEEWNEFKEDIWYDYKKDNNFDELKDAELLTNRFQLLTAVDPFVGKYVSSMWVRKNILQQTDEDIEEINAEMEQENKVAAEAQQQQAMADQQAQQQAQQDQLAFGAQQQVVQAITQKNINDMMPPEDDNPTKGEQESRGHEANMMDKKIELEKIKQKSKTVPSAKKKSVVKEAKDLGLTYVGQGKYANTEGLVTHLNENGQLVEITK
;
A
#
# COMPACT_ATOMS: atom_id res chain seq x y z
N ARG A 1 -12.76 -7.23 -8.30
CA ARG A 1 -14.09 -7.20 -7.60
C ARG A 1 -15.01 -8.34 -8.04
N ARG A 2 -15.43 -8.45 -9.31
CA ARG A 2 -16.35 -9.51 -9.79
C ARG A 2 -15.91 -10.92 -9.38
N TRP A 3 -14.64 -11.27 -9.63
CA TRP A 3 -14.04 -12.54 -9.19
C TRP A 3 -14.24 -12.86 -7.70
N TYR A 4 -14.09 -11.86 -6.81
CA TYR A 4 -14.24 -12.06 -5.37
C TYR A 4 -15.70 -12.33 -4.96
N ILE A 5 -16.65 -11.66 -5.63
CA ILE A 5 -18.09 -11.78 -5.36
C ILE A 5 -18.65 -13.07 -5.95
N ASP A 6 -18.32 -13.37 -7.20
CA ASP A 6 -18.88 -14.53 -7.92
C ASP A 6 -18.11 -15.82 -7.61
N GLY A 7 -16.89 -15.71 -7.07
CA GLY A 7 -15.99 -16.83 -6.79
C GLY A 7 -15.31 -17.43 -8.02
N ARG A 8 -15.70 -16.98 -9.21
CA ARG A 8 -15.21 -17.48 -10.49
C ARG A 8 -15.29 -16.37 -11.53
N LEU A 9 -14.36 -16.38 -12.48
CA LEU A 9 -14.27 -15.38 -13.52
C LEU A 9 -13.92 -16.08 -14.84
N PHE A 10 -14.66 -15.76 -15.90
CA PHE A 10 -14.44 -16.31 -17.23
C PHE A 10 -14.23 -15.17 -18.23
N TYR A 11 -13.18 -15.29 -19.03
CA TYR A 11 -12.95 -14.45 -20.21
C TYR A 11 -12.81 -15.32 -21.43
N HIS A 12 -13.49 -14.95 -22.51
CA HIS A 12 -13.28 -15.50 -23.82
C HIS A 12 -12.21 -14.70 -24.55
N LEU A 13 -11.22 -15.41 -25.07
CA LEU A 13 -10.12 -14.86 -25.83
C LEU A 13 -10.56 -14.69 -27.27
N VAL A 14 -10.54 -13.47 -27.78
CA VAL A 14 -10.80 -13.19 -29.19
C VAL A 14 -9.47 -13.06 -29.92
N ILE A 15 -9.29 -13.91 -30.93
CA ILE A 15 -8.10 -13.97 -31.77
C ILE A 15 -8.50 -13.79 -33.23
N ASP A 16 -7.58 -13.28 -34.05
CA ASP A 16 -7.74 -13.26 -35.50
C ASP A 16 -7.28 -14.61 -36.06
N GLU A 17 -8.18 -15.34 -36.71
CA GLU A 17 -7.85 -16.62 -37.34
C GLU A 17 -6.92 -16.44 -38.55
N ASN A 18 -6.97 -15.29 -39.23
CA ASN A 18 -6.14 -15.04 -40.41
C ASN A 18 -4.70 -14.67 -40.03
N TYR A 19 -4.54 -13.97 -38.91
CA TYR A 19 -3.25 -13.46 -38.46
C TYR A 19 -3.04 -13.73 -36.96
N PRO A 20 -2.76 -14.99 -36.57
CA PRO A 20 -2.62 -15.38 -35.17
C PRO A 20 -1.44 -14.70 -34.46
N LEU A 21 -0.44 -14.23 -35.21
CA LEU A 21 0.73 -13.52 -34.69
C LEU A 21 0.41 -12.17 -34.03
N TYR A 22 -0.75 -11.56 -34.33
CA TYR A 22 -1.17 -10.35 -33.61
C TYR A 22 -1.54 -10.65 -32.14
N GLY A 23 -1.75 -11.92 -31.80
CA GLY A 23 -2.10 -12.36 -30.46
C GLY A 23 -3.56 -12.09 -30.12
N ILE A 24 -3.83 -11.92 -28.84
CA ILE A 24 -5.14 -11.62 -28.28
C ILE A 24 -5.54 -10.19 -28.66
N GLN A 25 -6.69 -10.03 -29.31
CA GLN A 25 -7.25 -8.72 -29.65
C GLN A 25 -8.09 -8.14 -28.51
N GLU A 26 -9.04 -8.92 -28.01
CA GLU A 26 -9.90 -8.53 -26.90
C GLU A 26 -10.17 -9.67 -25.93
N LEU A 27 -10.46 -9.30 -24.68
CA LEU A 27 -10.91 -10.19 -23.63
C LEU A 27 -12.39 -9.93 -23.36
N ARG A 28 -13.24 -10.85 -23.82
CA ARG A 28 -14.69 -10.73 -23.64
C ARG A 28 -15.12 -11.39 -22.34
N TYR A 29 -15.63 -10.59 -21.41
CA TYR A 29 -16.18 -11.11 -20.15
C TYR A 29 -17.40 -11.99 -20.40
N ILE A 30 -17.42 -13.18 -19.78
CA ILE A 30 -18.58 -14.08 -19.78
C ILE A 30 -19.13 -14.16 -18.35
N ASP A 31 -20.45 -14.01 -18.22
CA ASP A 31 -21.15 -14.23 -16.97
C ASP A 31 -20.97 -15.70 -16.50
N PRO A 32 -20.43 -15.94 -15.28
CA PRO A 32 -20.24 -17.27 -14.73
C PRO A 32 -21.50 -18.14 -14.64
N ARG A 33 -22.70 -17.56 -14.71
CA ARG A 33 -23.98 -18.29 -14.70
C ARG A 33 -24.34 -18.89 -16.07
N ARG A 34 -23.71 -18.41 -17.12
CA ARG A 34 -23.98 -18.78 -18.52
C ARG A 34 -23.01 -19.81 -19.08
N ILE A 35 -21.99 -20.18 -18.31
CA ILE A 35 -20.92 -21.08 -18.76
C ILE A 35 -20.61 -22.17 -17.73
N ARG A 36 -20.36 -23.38 -18.21
CA ARG A 36 -19.95 -24.52 -17.38
C ARG A 36 -18.92 -25.37 -18.09
N LYS A 37 -17.88 -25.79 -17.36
CA LYS A 37 -16.93 -26.80 -17.82
C LYS A 37 -17.56 -28.18 -17.73
N ILE A 38 -17.56 -28.94 -18.81
CA ILE A 38 -18.04 -30.31 -18.88
C ILE A 38 -16.86 -31.21 -19.25
N ARG A 39 -16.74 -32.33 -18.54
CA ARG A 39 -15.79 -33.41 -18.86
C ARG A 39 -16.60 -34.59 -19.35
N GLU A 40 -16.48 -34.91 -20.63
CA GLU A 40 -17.14 -36.06 -21.25
C GLU A 40 -16.15 -37.22 -21.29
N ILE A 41 -16.45 -38.27 -20.53
CA ILE A 41 -15.60 -39.46 -20.43
C ILE A 41 -16.23 -40.54 -21.30
N GLN A 42 -15.62 -40.82 -22.45
CA GLN A 42 -16.02 -41.94 -23.30
C GLN A 42 -15.39 -43.23 -22.75
N LYS A 43 -16.23 -44.07 -22.15
CA LYS A 43 -15.84 -45.39 -21.65
C LYS A 43 -16.16 -46.46 -22.69
N MET A 44 -15.25 -47.39 -22.88
CA MET A 44 -15.43 -48.57 -23.73
C MET A 44 -15.18 -49.81 -22.87
N LYS A 45 -16.08 -50.79 -22.92
CA LYS A 45 -15.92 -52.04 -22.18
C LYS A 45 -14.87 -52.91 -22.84
N ASP A 46 -13.91 -53.38 -22.05
CA ASP A 46 -12.96 -54.40 -22.49
C ASP A 46 -13.68 -55.74 -22.70
N PRO A 47 -13.62 -56.36 -23.89
CA PRO A 47 -14.35 -57.60 -24.19
C PRO A 47 -13.94 -58.80 -23.32
N GLN A 48 -12.74 -58.82 -22.75
CA GLN A 48 -12.24 -59.96 -21.99
C GLN A 48 -12.43 -59.85 -20.47
N THR A 49 -12.34 -58.65 -19.91
CA THR A 49 -12.40 -58.43 -18.45
C THR A 49 -13.70 -57.78 -17.99
N GLY A 50 -14.52 -57.25 -18.90
CA GLY A 50 -15.78 -56.57 -18.59
C GLY A 50 -15.60 -55.23 -17.85
N ILE A 51 -14.36 -54.76 -17.71
CA ILE A 51 -14.01 -53.50 -17.06
C ILE A 51 -14.22 -52.34 -18.05
N ASP A 52 -14.81 -51.25 -17.58
CA ASP A 52 -14.94 -50.01 -18.35
C ASP A 52 -13.57 -49.31 -18.47
N LEU A 53 -12.93 -49.42 -19.64
CA LEU A 53 -11.72 -48.66 -19.96
C LEU A 53 -12.08 -47.26 -20.45
N ILE A 54 -11.39 -46.24 -19.94
CA ILE A 54 -11.56 -44.86 -20.40
C ILE A 54 -10.79 -44.70 -21.72
N LYS A 55 -11.50 -44.52 -22.84
CA LYS A 55 -10.89 -44.40 -24.17
C LYS A 55 -10.49 -42.98 -24.51
N LYS A 56 -11.34 -42.01 -24.17
CA LYS A 56 -11.10 -40.59 -24.47
C LYS A 56 -11.80 -39.71 -23.45
N GLN A 57 -11.09 -38.71 -22.95
CA GLN A 57 -11.66 -37.64 -22.13
C GLN A 57 -11.65 -36.37 -22.97
N ILE A 58 -12.83 -35.80 -23.22
CA ILE A 58 -12.96 -34.53 -23.93
C ILE A 58 -13.46 -33.49 -22.93
N GLU A 59 -12.67 -32.43 -22.74
CA GLU A 59 -13.06 -31.30 -21.92
C GLU A 59 -13.48 -30.14 -22.82
N TYR A 60 -14.61 -29.52 -22.51
CA TYR A 60 -15.08 -28.32 -23.20
C TYR A 60 -15.92 -27.45 -22.27
N TYR A 61 -16.04 -26.18 -22.62
CA TYR A 61 -17.00 -25.29 -21.99
C TYR A 61 -18.31 -25.30 -22.78
N LEU A 62 -19.44 -25.40 -22.07
CA LEU A 62 -20.76 -25.21 -22.66
C LEU A 62 -21.25 -23.81 -22.30
N TYR A 63 -21.50 -22.99 -23.32
CA TYR A 63 -22.05 -21.64 -23.17
C TYR A 63 -23.54 -21.61 -23.57
N ASN A 64 -24.38 -21.05 -22.71
CA ASN A 64 -25.79 -20.84 -22.97
C ASN A 64 -26.20 -19.41 -22.57
N GLU A 65 -26.67 -18.64 -23.55
CA GLU A 65 -27.05 -17.23 -23.37
C GLU A 65 -28.23 -17.04 -22.41
N ARG A 66 -29.17 -17.99 -22.39
CA ARG A 66 -30.34 -17.97 -21.49
C ARG A 66 -30.01 -18.40 -20.06
N GLY A 67 -28.77 -18.80 -19.80
CA GLY A 67 -28.29 -19.27 -18.50
C GLY A 67 -28.42 -20.79 -18.34
N MET A 68 -27.62 -21.34 -17.42
CA MET A 68 -27.52 -22.79 -17.22
C MET A 68 -28.44 -23.35 -16.12
N VAL A 69 -29.43 -22.57 -15.68
CA VAL A 69 -30.39 -22.94 -14.62
C VAL A 69 -31.79 -22.98 -15.22
N GLY A 70 -32.30 -24.17 -15.55
CA GLY A 70 -33.63 -24.38 -16.12
C GLY A 70 -33.68 -25.45 -17.23
N ALA A 71 -34.87 -25.68 -17.80
CA ALA A 71 -35.06 -26.57 -18.94
C ALA A 71 -34.44 -25.94 -20.21
N GLY A 72 -33.42 -26.59 -20.78
CA GLY A 72 -32.63 -26.06 -21.90
C GLY A 72 -31.10 -26.14 -21.72
N THR A 73 -30.64 -26.76 -20.63
CA THR A 73 -29.23 -26.89 -20.23
C THR A 73 -28.29 -27.52 -21.26
N ASN A 74 -28.81 -28.29 -22.22
CA ASN A 74 -28.01 -28.98 -23.24
C ASN A 74 -27.98 -28.27 -24.61
N LEU A 75 -28.76 -27.19 -24.78
CA LEU A 75 -28.73 -26.35 -25.99
C LEU A 75 -27.76 -25.20 -25.74
N GLY A 76 -26.49 -25.43 -26.05
CA GLY A 76 -25.44 -24.42 -25.90
C GLY A 76 -24.29 -24.64 -26.86
N SER A 77 -23.56 -23.57 -27.16
CA SER A 77 -22.37 -23.63 -28.00
C SER A 77 -21.22 -24.25 -27.20
N LYS A 78 -20.56 -25.25 -27.79
CA LYS A 78 -19.34 -25.83 -27.23
C LYS A 78 -18.17 -24.93 -27.58
N ILE A 79 -17.40 -24.54 -26.56
CA ILE A 79 -16.21 -23.70 -26.69
C ILE A 79 -15.01 -24.53 -26.20
N ALA A 80 -13.90 -24.47 -26.94
CA ALA A 80 -12.65 -25.11 -26.55
C ALA A 80 -12.13 -24.58 -25.21
N VAL A 81 -11.41 -25.42 -24.45
CA VAL A 81 -10.84 -25.02 -23.16
C VAL A 81 -9.81 -23.90 -23.34
N ASP A 82 -9.06 -23.95 -24.43
CA ASP A 82 -7.97 -22.99 -24.70
C ASP A 82 -8.48 -21.59 -25.06
N ALA A 83 -9.74 -21.48 -25.51
CA ALA A 83 -10.36 -20.19 -25.87
C ALA A 83 -10.94 -19.45 -24.65
N ILE A 84 -10.89 -20.04 -23.46
CA ILE A 84 -11.46 -19.46 -22.24
C ILE A 84 -10.44 -19.48 -21.11
N VAL A 85 -10.16 -18.29 -20.58
CA VAL A 85 -9.43 -18.15 -19.32
C VAL A 85 -10.41 -18.24 -18.17
N ASN A 86 -10.12 -19.12 -17.21
CA ASN A 86 -10.96 -19.36 -16.05
C ASN A 86 -10.15 -19.22 -14.77
N VAL A 87 -10.59 -18.34 -13.88
CA VAL A 87 -10.00 -18.17 -12.56
C VAL A 87 -11.04 -18.46 -11.50
N ASN A 88 -10.76 -19.42 -10.63
CA ASN A 88 -11.63 -19.81 -9.53
C ASN A 88 -11.09 -19.30 -8.17
N SER A 89 -11.94 -19.28 -7.16
CA SER A 89 -11.58 -18.92 -5.78
C SER A 89 -10.76 -20.00 -5.07
N GLY A 90 -10.75 -21.22 -5.62
CA GLY A 90 -10.21 -22.42 -4.97
C GLY A 90 -11.03 -22.94 -3.80
N LEU A 91 -12.16 -22.30 -3.45
CA LEU A 91 -13.08 -22.79 -2.43
C LEU A 91 -14.11 -23.69 -3.11
N MET A 92 -14.24 -24.94 -2.64
CA MET A 92 -15.24 -25.87 -3.13
C MET A 92 -16.21 -26.26 -2.03
N ASP A 93 -17.41 -26.64 -2.45
CA ASP A 93 -18.41 -27.27 -1.58
C ASP A 93 -17.85 -28.59 -0.99
N PRO A 94 -18.34 -29.12 0.15
CA PRO A 94 -17.86 -30.38 0.71
C PRO A 94 -17.95 -31.56 -0.26
N LYS A 95 -18.88 -31.51 -1.23
CA LYS A 95 -19.00 -32.52 -2.30
C LYS A 95 -18.06 -32.29 -3.49
N GLN A 96 -17.26 -31.22 -3.49
CA GLN A 96 -16.37 -30.81 -4.59
C GLN A 96 -17.04 -30.64 -5.96
N THR A 97 -18.36 -30.44 -5.99
CA THR A 97 -19.13 -30.32 -7.23
C THR A 97 -19.23 -28.87 -7.73
N MET A 98 -19.14 -27.91 -6.81
CA MET A 98 -19.34 -26.49 -7.09
C MET A 98 -18.25 -25.65 -6.43
N VAL A 99 -17.78 -24.65 -7.18
CA VAL A 99 -16.88 -23.62 -6.68
C VAL A 99 -17.70 -22.58 -5.91
N LEU A 100 -17.31 -22.31 -4.68
CA LEU A 100 -17.94 -21.33 -3.79
C LEU A 100 -17.25 -19.97 -3.89
N SER A 101 -18.03 -18.91 -3.67
CA SER A 101 -17.49 -17.56 -3.52
C SER A 101 -16.86 -17.33 -2.14
N TYR A 102 -15.93 -16.39 -2.04
CA TYR A 102 -15.42 -15.91 -0.76
C TYR A 102 -16.52 -15.29 0.13
N LEU A 103 -17.63 -14.84 -0.47
CA LEU A 103 -18.80 -14.32 0.26
C LEU A 103 -19.73 -15.41 0.77
N HIS A 104 -19.55 -16.67 0.37
CA HIS A 104 -20.46 -17.76 0.76
C HIS A 104 -20.56 -17.92 2.29
N LYS A 105 -19.44 -17.72 3.00
CA LYS A 105 -19.38 -17.71 4.47
C LYS A 105 -20.24 -16.63 5.15
N ALA A 106 -20.54 -15.52 4.45
CA ALA A 106 -21.29 -14.39 4.98
C ALA A 106 -22.81 -14.49 4.73
N ILE A 107 -23.27 -15.38 3.84
CA ILE A 107 -24.69 -15.49 3.46
C ILE A 107 -25.57 -15.82 4.67
N LYS A 108 -25.19 -16.82 5.48
CA LYS A 108 -25.98 -17.22 6.65
C LYS A 108 -26.01 -16.13 7.73
N PRO A 109 -24.89 -15.54 8.17
CA PRO A 109 -24.90 -14.39 9.09
C PRO A 109 -25.72 -13.21 8.56
N PHE A 110 -25.65 -12.91 7.26
CA PHE A 110 -26.40 -11.82 6.65
C PHE A 110 -27.92 -12.06 6.71
N ASN A 111 -28.38 -13.26 6.32
CA ASN A 111 -29.80 -13.60 6.39
C ASN A 111 -30.33 -13.55 7.83
N ASN A 112 -29.53 -14.00 8.79
CA ASN A 112 -29.89 -13.93 10.21
C ASN A 112 -29.96 -12.47 10.71
N LEU A 113 -28.99 -11.63 10.34
CA LEU A 113 -29.01 -10.21 10.69
C LEU A 113 -30.28 -9.53 10.15
N ARG A 114 -30.56 -9.70 8.85
CA ARG A 114 -31.75 -9.15 8.22
C ARG A 114 -33.04 -9.62 8.89
N MET A 115 -33.14 -10.91 9.20
CA MET A 115 -34.31 -11.47 9.89
C MET A 115 -34.49 -10.85 11.28
N VAL A 116 -33.40 -10.63 12.02
CA VAL A 116 -33.44 -10.02 13.36
C VAL A 116 -33.77 -8.54 13.26
N GLU A 117 -33.20 -7.80 12.31
CA GLU A 117 -33.54 -6.40 12.05
C GLU A 117 -35.04 -6.23 11.72
N ASP A 118 -35.55 -7.03 10.76
CA ASP A 118 -36.96 -7.03 10.39
C ASP A 118 -37.86 -7.39 11.60
N ALA A 119 -37.46 -8.41 12.37
CA ALA A 119 -38.20 -8.82 13.57
C ALA A 119 -38.18 -7.75 14.66
N THR A 120 -37.06 -7.05 14.88
CA THR A 120 -36.97 -5.95 15.84
C THR A 120 -37.87 -4.79 15.40
N VAL A 121 -37.90 -4.44 14.12
CA VAL A 121 -38.81 -3.40 13.59
C VAL A 121 -40.27 -3.80 13.80
N ILE A 122 -40.65 -5.03 13.44
CA ILE A 122 -42.03 -5.54 13.62
C ILE A 122 -42.41 -5.61 15.10
N TYR A 123 -41.50 -6.07 15.98
CA TYR A 123 -41.73 -6.15 17.41
C TYR A 123 -41.95 -4.76 18.01
N ARG A 124 -41.12 -3.79 17.63
CA ARG A 124 -41.26 -2.39 18.04
C ARG A 124 -42.56 -1.78 17.51
N LEU A 125 -42.89 -1.97 16.23
CA LEU A 125 -44.10 -1.41 15.63
C LEU A 125 -45.39 -2.02 16.22
N SER A 126 -45.41 -3.35 16.43
CA SER A 126 -46.60 -4.07 16.90
C SER A 126 -46.89 -3.90 18.40
N ARG A 127 -45.87 -3.56 19.20
CA ARG A 127 -45.96 -3.37 20.66
C ARG A 127 -45.65 -1.95 21.14
N ALA A 128 -45.35 -1.02 20.23
CA ALA A 128 -45.23 0.41 20.54
C ALA A 128 -46.53 1.02 21.10
N PRO A 129 -47.71 0.70 20.56
CA PRO A 129 -48.96 1.12 21.21
C PRO A 129 -49.31 0.17 22.37
N GLU A 130 -49.66 0.74 23.51
CA GLU A 130 -50.28 0.00 24.61
C GLU A 130 -51.61 -0.59 24.15
N ARG A 131 -51.80 -1.89 24.35
CA ARG A 131 -53.07 -2.54 24.02
C ARG A 131 -53.94 -2.60 25.26
N ARG A 132 -55.23 -2.39 25.14
CA ARG A 132 -56.17 -2.44 26.26
C ARG A 132 -57.20 -3.53 26.04
N VAL A 133 -57.59 -4.17 27.12
CA VAL A 133 -58.70 -5.11 27.17
C VAL A 133 -59.78 -4.45 28.01
N PHE A 134 -60.90 -4.13 27.35
CA PHE A 134 -62.10 -3.62 27.98
C PHE A 134 -63.00 -4.80 28.35
N TYR A 135 -63.15 -5.04 29.64
CA TYR A 135 -64.18 -5.93 30.13
C TYR A 135 -65.43 -5.10 30.38
N ILE A 136 -66.50 -5.37 29.64
CA ILE A 136 -67.78 -4.67 29.80
C ILE A 136 -68.74 -5.60 30.51
N ASP A 137 -69.31 -5.13 31.61
CA ASP A 137 -70.41 -5.84 32.27
C ASP A 137 -71.70 -5.71 31.43
N VAL A 138 -72.23 -6.85 31.01
CA VAL A 138 -73.48 -6.94 30.23
C VAL A 138 -74.68 -7.39 31.08
N GLY A 139 -74.49 -7.57 32.40
CA GLY A 139 -75.53 -8.03 33.32
C GLY A 139 -76.19 -9.33 32.86
N ASN A 140 -77.52 -9.45 33.07
CA ASN A 140 -78.31 -10.62 32.65
C ASN A 140 -78.87 -10.50 31.21
N MET A 141 -78.23 -9.72 30.33
CA MET A 141 -78.71 -9.58 28.95
C MET A 141 -78.54 -10.89 28.15
N PRO A 142 -79.50 -11.26 27.27
CA PRO A 142 -79.31 -12.33 26.29
C PRO A 142 -78.07 -12.08 25.44
N THR A 143 -77.31 -13.11 25.07
CA THR A 143 -76.03 -13.02 24.33
C THR A 143 -76.10 -12.08 23.13
N ILE A 144 -77.19 -12.14 22.36
CA ILE A 144 -77.41 -11.31 21.17
C ILE A 144 -77.49 -9.81 21.53
N LYS A 145 -78.17 -9.46 22.62
CA LYS A 145 -78.31 -8.06 23.08
C LYS A 145 -77.03 -7.58 23.77
N ALA A 146 -76.35 -8.47 24.47
CA ALA A 146 -75.05 -8.20 25.09
C ALA A 146 -73.99 -7.84 24.03
N ASP A 147 -73.92 -8.59 22.93
CA ASP A 147 -73.01 -8.30 21.82
C ASP A 147 -73.32 -6.96 21.14
N GLN A 148 -74.61 -6.62 20.99
CA GLN A 148 -75.04 -5.34 20.45
C GLN A 148 -74.64 -4.18 21.37
N TYR A 149 -74.86 -4.31 22.68
CA TYR A 149 -74.46 -3.31 23.66
C TYR A 149 -72.95 -3.08 23.69
N VAL A 150 -72.15 -4.16 23.62
CA VAL A 150 -70.69 -4.06 23.51
C VAL A 150 -70.26 -3.36 22.23
N ARG A 151 -70.89 -3.67 21.08
CA ARG A 151 -70.61 -2.97 19.81
C ARG A 151 -70.93 -1.48 19.87
N ASP A 152 -72.02 -1.10 20.53
CA ASP A 152 -72.39 0.32 20.69
C ASP A 152 -71.37 1.07 21.55
N ILE A 153 -70.84 0.44 22.60
CA ILE A 153 -69.77 1.01 23.43
C ILE A 153 -68.45 1.07 22.65
N MET A 154 -68.10 0.03 21.87
CA MET A 154 -66.92 0.03 21.00
C MET A 154 -66.90 1.25 20.08
N VAL A 155 -68.03 1.55 19.41
CA VAL A 155 -68.11 2.67 18.47
C VAL A 155 -67.99 4.02 19.18
N LYS A 156 -68.54 4.15 20.40
CA LYS A 156 -68.49 5.39 21.19
C LYS A 156 -67.08 5.74 21.71
N TYR A 157 -66.29 4.73 22.10
CA TYR A 157 -64.98 4.95 22.73
C TYR A 157 -63.78 4.62 21.82
N ARG A 158 -64.03 4.34 20.53
CA ARG A 158 -62.97 4.16 19.53
C ARG A 158 -62.33 5.51 19.21
N ASN A 159 -61.23 5.84 19.90
CA ASN A 159 -60.32 6.90 19.47
C ASN A 159 -59.32 6.31 18.47
N LYS A 160 -59.27 6.85 17.25
CA LYS A 160 -58.38 6.38 16.18
C LYS A 160 -57.55 7.55 15.66
N LEU A 161 -56.29 7.65 16.09
CA LEU A 161 -55.31 8.51 15.43
C LEU A 161 -54.55 7.64 14.43
N VAL A 162 -54.70 7.90 13.14
CA VAL A 162 -53.94 7.21 12.10
C VAL A 162 -52.77 8.08 11.72
N TYR A 163 -51.56 7.56 11.93
CA TYR A 163 -50.36 8.14 11.34
C TYR A 163 -50.28 7.71 9.87
N ASN A 164 -50.26 8.69 8.96
CA ASN A 164 -50.04 8.40 7.56
C ASN A 164 -48.53 8.29 7.28
N ALA A 165 -48.05 7.08 7.00
CA ALA A 165 -46.63 6.79 6.78
C ALA A 165 -46.03 7.55 5.58
N ASP A 166 -46.85 7.96 4.61
CA ASP A 166 -46.40 8.65 3.41
C ASP A 166 -46.32 10.17 3.58
N THR A 167 -47.15 10.78 4.44
CA THR A 167 -47.23 12.26 4.59
C THR A 167 -46.82 12.78 5.96
N GLY A 168 -46.63 11.93 6.96
CA GLY A 168 -46.23 12.34 8.31
C GLY A 168 -47.30 13.11 9.10
N GLU A 169 -48.49 13.29 8.54
CA GLU A 169 -49.63 13.94 9.18
C GLU A 169 -50.49 12.91 9.92
N ILE A 170 -51.08 13.35 11.04
CA ILE A 170 -52.03 12.56 11.80
C ILE A 170 -53.43 12.87 11.26
N LYS A 171 -54.09 11.87 10.65
CA LYS A 171 -55.48 11.97 10.17
C LYS A 171 -56.41 11.11 11.03
N ASP A 172 -57.57 11.66 11.36
CA ASP A 172 -58.68 10.96 12.00
C ASP A 172 -59.57 10.34 10.91
N ASP A 173 -59.35 9.07 10.57
CA ASP A 173 -60.09 8.39 9.50
C ASP A 173 -60.87 7.16 10.02
N ARG A 174 -62.19 7.29 10.09
CA ARG A 174 -63.11 6.44 10.87
C ARG A 174 -63.45 5.08 10.23
N LYS A 175 -62.94 4.76 9.03
CA LYS A 175 -63.55 3.69 8.18
C LYS A 175 -62.70 2.49 7.76
N HIS A 176 -61.53 2.26 8.36
CA HIS A 176 -60.72 1.07 8.07
C HIS A 176 -60.47 0.21 9.31
N LEU A 177 -60.82 -1.09 9.24
CA LEU A 177 -60.49 -2.14 10.20
C LEU A 177 -59.00 -2.51 10.00
N SER A 178 -58.18 -2.34 11.03
CA SER A 178 -56.75 -2.73 11.01
C SER A 178 -56.40 -3.46 12.31
N MET A 179 -55.36 -4.31 12.26
CA MET A 179 -54.88 -5.25 13.29
C MET A 179 -54.43 -4.65 14.65
N LEU A 180 -54.87 -3.43 14.99
CA LEU A 180 -54.45 -2.62 16.15
C LEU A 180 -55.59 -2.33 17.15
N GLU A 181 -56.66 -3.12 17.17
CA GLU A 181 -57.81 -2.81 18.03
C GLU A 181 -57.62 -3.35 19.47
N ASP A 182 -58.08 -2.53 20.42
CA ASP A 182 -58.31 -2.94 21.81
C ASP A 182 -59.32 -4.11 21.84
N PHE A 183 -59.11 -5.07 22.75
CA PHE A 183 -60.03 -6.21 22.89
C PHE A 183 -61.23 -5.81 23.75
N TRP A 184 -62.41 -6.25 23.36
CA TRP A 184 -63.65 -5.99 24.10
C TRP A 184 -64.31 -7.31 24.40
N LEU A 185 -64.49 -7.60 25.69
CA LEU A 185 -65.03 -8.88 26.13
C LEU A 185 -66.26 -8.63 27.02
N PRO A 186 -67.45 -9.13 26.63
CA PRO A 186 -68.60 -9.11 27.51
C PRO A 186 -68.36 -10.04 28.69
N ARG A 187 -68.53 -9.54 29.92
CA ARG A 187 -68.58 -10.36 31.13
C ARG A 187 -69.99 -10.36 31.69
N ARG A 188 -70.45 -11.54 32.09
CA ARG A 188 -71.71 -11.70 32.83
C ARG A 188 -71.44 -11.53 34.32
N GLU A 189 -72.43 -10.98 35.00
CA GLU A 189 -72.48 -10.59 36.40
C GLU A 189 -71.60 -11.45 37.33
N GLY A 190 -70.70 -10.79 38.08
CA GLY A 190 -69.77 -11.42 39.03
C GLY A 190 -68.73 -10.46 39.60
N SER A 191 -69.11 -9.65 40.60
CA SER A 191 -68.33 -8.79 41.53
C SER A 191 -67.19 -7.87 41.00
N LYS A 192 -66.71 -8.01 39.77
CA LYS A 192 -65.75 -7.10 39.13
C LYS A 192 -66.49 -6.44 37.98
N GLY A 193 -66.87 -5.18 38.17
CA GLY A 193 -67.57 -4.38 37.15
C GLY A 193 -66.71 -4.13 35.91
N THR A 194 -67.13 -3.16 35.09
CA THR A 194 -66.38 -2.78 33.88
C THR A 194 -64.95 -2.34 34.25
N GLU A 195 -63.95 -3.07 33.78
CA GLU A 195 -62.53 -2.80 34.07
C GLU A 195 -61.73 -2.68 32.76
N ILE A 196 -60.76 -1.78 32.75
CA ILE A 196 -59.82 -1.60 31.64
C ILE A 196 -58.50 -2.19 32.08
N GLN A 197 -58.14 -3.33 31.51
CA GLN A 197 -56.82 -3.92 31.72
C GLN A 197 -55.89 -3.45 30.61
N THR A 198 -54.87 -2.67 30.94
CA THR A 198 -53.79 -2.40 30.01
C THR A 198 -52.92 -3.67 29.92
N LEU A 199 -52.69 -4.13 28.70
CA LEU A 199 -51.63 -5.09 28.44
C LEU A 199 -50.36 -4.28 28.39
N GLU A 200 -49.40 -4.63 29.25
CA GLU A 200 -48.11 -3.96 29.26
C GLU A 200 -47.51 -4.00 27.84
N GLY A 201 -47.05 -2.85 27.36
CA GLY A 201 -46.27 -2.75 26.15
C GLY A 201 -44.97 -3.56 26.26
N ALA A 202 -44.23 -3.67 25.16
CA ALA A 202 -42.90 -4.26 25.24
C ALA A 202 -42.03 -3.47 26.23
N ARG A 203 -41.36 -4.15 27.17
CA ARG A 203 -40.22 -3.60 27.89
C ARG A 203 -38.95 -3.97 27.11
N ASN A 204 -37.91 -3.12 27.18
CA ASN A 204 -36.62 -3.28 26.47
C ASN A 204 -36.63 -3.05 24.94
N LEU A 205 -37.45 -2.12 24.42
CA LEU A 205 -37.37 -1.75 22.98
C LEU A 205 -36.02 -1.13 22.59
N GLY A 206 -35.20 -0.66 23.54
CA GLY A 206 -33.92 0.00 23.29
C GLY A 206 -32.70 -0.94 23.18
N GLU A 207 -32.82 -2.20 23.59
CA GLU A 207 -31.70 -3.14 23.58
C GLU A 207 -31.47 -3.65 22.14
N LEU A 208 -30.43 -3.10 21.51
CA LEU A 208 -29.96 -3.48 20.17
C LEU A 208 -28.79 -4.46 20.22
N GLU A 209 -28.57 -5.12 21.35
CA GLU A 209 -27.41 -5.99 21.55
C GLU A 209 -27.40 -7.19 20.59
N ASP A 210 -28.56 -7.78 20.33
CA ASP A 210 -28.69 -8.89 19.38
C ASP A 210 -28.36 -8.46 17.95
N VAL A 211 -28.86 -7.30 17.53
CA VAL A 211 -28.54 -6.71 16.21
C VAL A 211 -27.04 -6.46 16.10
N LYS A 212 -26.43 -5.82 17.10
CA LYS A 212 -24.99 -5.57 17.16
C LYS A 212 -24.17 -6.87 17.17
N TYR A 213 -24.66 -7.93 17.81
CA TYR A 213 -23.99 -9.23 17.80
C TYR A 213 -23.98 -9.85 16.39
N PHE A 214 -25.13 -9.88 15.70
CA PHE A 214 -25.22 -10.43 14.35
C PHE A 214 -24.46 -9.58 13.32
N GLU A 215 -24.45 -8.26 13.50
CA GLU A 215 -23.60 -7.33 12.75
C GLU A 215 -22.11 -7.67 12.94
N LYS A 216 -21.62 -7.74 14.18
CA LYS A 216 -20.22 -8.12 14.47
C LYS A 216 -19.88 -9.51 13.93
N LYS A 217 -20.83 -10.45 13.97
CA LYS A 217 -20.67 -11.80 13.41
C LYS A 217 -20.58 -11.79 11.89
N LEU A 218 -21.36 -10.95 11.21
CA LEU A 218 -21.28 -10.76 9.76
C LEU A 218 -19.92 -10.20 9.34
N TYR A 219 -19.39 -9.19 10.05
CA TYR A 219 -18.08 -8.63 9.71
C TYR A 219 -16.93 -9.60 9.96
N LYS A 220 -16.97 -10.35 11.07
CA LYS A 220 -16.05 -11.46 11.31
C LYS A 220 -16.12 -12.50 10.20
N ALA A 221 -17.32 -12.81 9.69
CA ALA A 221 -17.48 -13.71 8.56
C ALA A 221 -16.89 -13.13 7.27
N LEU A 222 -17.03 -11.83 7.00
CA LEU A 222 -16.40 -11.17 5.84
C LEU A 222 -14.86 -11.20 5.92
N GLY A 223 -14.30 -11.29 7.13
CA GLY A 223 -12.86 -11.32 7.37
C GLY A 223 -12.24 -9.93 7.38
N VAL A 224 -13.05 -8.89 7.62
CA VAL A 224 -12.61 -7.51 7.79
C VAL A 224 -12.22 -7.29 9.26
N PRO A 225 -11.08 -6.65 9.56
CA PRO A 225 -10.68 -6.31 10.93
C PRO A 225 -11.70 -5.40 11.63
N ILE A 226 -12.01 -5.68 12.90
CA ILE A 226 -13.01 -4.93 13.69
C ILE A 226 -12.59 -3.46 13.87
N GLY A 227 -11.29 -3.19 13.98
CA GLY A 227 -10.75 -1.83 14.13
C GLY A 227 -11.03 -0.92 12.93
N ARG A 228 -11.38 -1.47 11.75
CA ARG A 228 -11.83 -0.68 10.59
C ARG A 228 -13.29 -0.21 10.70
N LEU A 229 -14.09 -0.82 11.58
CA LEU A 229 -15.53 -0.61 11.67
C LEU A 229 -15.94 0.30 12.83
N GLU A 230 -15.43 -0.02 14.02
CA GLU A 230 -15.55 0.83 15.19
C GLU A 230 -14.18 1.47 15.39
N PRO A 231 -13.89 2.66 14.81
CA PRO A 231 -12.77 3.44 15.28
C PRO A 231 -13.11 3.82 16.71
N GLN A 232 -12.67 3.00 17.66
CA GLN A 232 -12.84 3.27 19.07
C GLN A 232 -12.26 4.66 19.30
N GLN A 233 -13.08 5.61 19.77
CA GLN A 233 -12.69 7.01 19.96
C GLN A 233 -11.42 7.06 20.82
N GLY A 234 -10.30 7.22 20.14
CA GLY A 234 -8.96 7.04 20.69
C GLY A 234 -7.94 7.07 19.56
N PHE A 235 -8.19 7.90 18.53
CA PHE A 235 -7.32 8.12 17.39
C PHE A 235 -6.00 8.74 17.86
N SER A 236 -5.10 7.90 18.38
CA SER A 236 -3.70 8.23 18.64
C SER A 236 -2.93 8.10 17.33
N LEU A 237 -3.14 9.07 16.44
CA LEU A 237 -2.33 9.26 15.25
C LEU A 237 -0.87 9.47 15.70
N GLY A 238 -0.05 8.42 15.63
CA GLY A 238 1.39 8.50 15.94
C GLY A 238 1.97 7.43 16.87
N ARG A 239 1.18 6.47 17.39
CA ARG A 239 1.74 5.27 18.04
C ARG A 239 1.18 4.01 17.40
N THR A 240 2.03 3.32 16.65
CA THR A 240 1.78 2.08 15.89
C THR A 240 1.64 0.82 16.75
N THR A 241 1.34 0.94 18.05
CA THR A 241 0.97 -0.22 18.89
C THR A 241 -0.30 -0.95 18.42
N GLU A 242 -0.93 -0.48 17.34
CA GLU A 242 -2.10 -1.06 16.68
C GLU A 242 -1.81 -1.69 15.31
N ILE A 243 -0.57 -2.15 15.00
CA ILE A 243 -0.45 -3.29 14.06
C ILE A 243 -1.03 -4.51 14.76
N THR A 244 -2.36 -4.56 14.81
CA THR A 244 -3.08 -5.64 15.44
C THR A 244 -2.79 -6.92 14.66
N ARG A 245 -2.68 -8.04 15.38
CA ARG A 245 -2.58 -9.39 14.78
C ARG A 245 -3.63 -9.59 13.66
N ASP A 246 -4.77 -8.93 13.75
CA ASP A 246 -5.85 -9.03 12.80
C ASP A 246 -5.59 -8.27 11.50
N GLU A 247 -4.87 -7.14 11.51
CA GLU A 247 -4.43 -6.47 10.29
C GLU A 247 -3.40 -7.32 9.53
N LEU A 248 -2.44 -7.94 10.23
CA LEU A 248 -1.49 -8.87 9.61
C LEU A 248 -2.17 -10.09 8.98
N LYS A 249 -3.19 -10.65 9.64
CA LYS A 249 -4.01 -11.73 9.06
C LYS A 249 -4.75 -11.25 7.81
N PHE A 250 -5.26 -10.02 7.83
CA PHE A 250 -5.94 -9.43 6.69
C PHE A 250 -4.99 -9.21 5.51
N THR A 251 -3.78 -8.67 5.74
CA THR A 251 -2.76 -8.54 4.70
C THR A 251 -2.38 -9.89 4.09
N LYS A 252 -2.16 -10.93 4.92
CA LYS A 252 -1.93 -12.31 4.43
C LYS A 252 -3.13 -12.88 3.67
N PHE A 253 -4.35 -12.50 4.04
CA PHE A 253 -5.55 -12.87 3.30
C PHE A 253 -5.60 -12.20 1.92
N ILE A 254 -5.33 -10.89 1.84
CA ILE A 254 -5.26 -10.15 0.58
C ILE A 254 -4.14 -10.69 -0.32
N GLN A 255 -2.97 -11.01 0.23
CA GLN A 255 -1.87 -11.63 -0.53
C GLN A 255 -2.29 -12.98 -1.14
N ARG A 256 -2.96 -13.84 -0.38
CA ARG A 256 -3.51 -15.11 -0.92
C ARG A 256 -4.53 -14.88 -2.03
N LEU A 257 -5.40 -13.88 -1.89
CA LEU A 257 -6.34 -13.50 -2.94
C LEU A 257 -5.63 -13.02 -4.20
N ARG A 258 -4.60 -12.17 -4.05
CA ARG A 258 -3.77 -11.68 -5.15
C ARG A 258 -3.06 -12.82 -5.88
N ASN A 259 -2.43 -13.73 -5.15
CA ASN A 259 -1.75 -14.90 -5.75
C ASN A 259 -2.73 -15.78 -6.54
N LYS A 260 -3.95 -16.00 -6.02
CA LYS A 260 -4.98 -16.72 -6.78
C LYS A 260 -5.47 -15.93 -8.00
N PHE A 261 -5.64 -14.63 -7.88
CA PHE A 261 -6.03 -13.78 -9.00
C PHE A 261 -4.94 -13.68 -10.08
N SER A 262 -3.65 -13.75 -9.70
CA SER A 262 -2.52 -13.71 -10.63
C SER A 262 -2.50 -14.85 -11.64
N THR A 263 -3.14 -15.98 -11.33
CA THR A 263 -3.33 -17.07 -12.32
C THR A 263 -4.06 -16.60 -13.58
N LEU A 264 -4.86 -15.53 -13.51
CA LEU A 264 -5.44 -14.87 -14.68
C LEU A 264 -4.35 -14.39 -15.65
N PHE A 265 -3.33 -13.73 -15.11
CA PHE A 265 -2.26 -13.13 -15.90
C PHE A 265 -1.36 -14.21 -16.47
N ASP A 266 -1.11 -15.29 -15.73
CA ASP A 266 -0.36 -16.45 -16.24
C ASP A 266 -1.03 -17.03 -17.48
N ASP A 267 -2.32 -17.32 -17.41
CA ASP A 267 -3.05 -17.94 -18.52
C ASP A 267 -3.13 -17.01 -19.74
N LEU A 268 -3.27 -15.70 -19.52
CA LEU A 268 -3.26 -14.70 -20.58
C LEU A 268 -1.89 -14.56 -21.23
N LEU A 269 -0.82 -14.50 -20.43
CA LEU A 269 0.55 -14.37 -20.90
C LEU A 269 0.96 -15.62 -21.69
N ARG A 270 0.58 -16.82 -21.20
CA ARG A 270 0.77 -18.10 -21.90
C ARG A 270 0.23 -18.04 -23.31
N VAL A 271 -1.07 -17.71 -23.45
CA VAL A 271 -1.71 -17.68 -24.77
C VAL A 271 -1.07 -16.62 -25.66
N GLN A 272 -0.76 -15.44 -25.12
CA GLN A 272 -0.15 -14.36 -25.88
C GLN A 272 1.24 -14.70 -26.43
N LEU A 273 2.11 -15.29 -25.60
CA LEU A 273 3.48 -15.63 -26.01
C LEU A 273 3.52 -16.79 -26.99
N VAL A 274 2.65 -17.79 -26.81
CA VAL A 274 2.51 -18.91 -27.75
C VAL A 274 1.99 -18.43 -29.10
N LEU A 275 0.97 -17.57 -29.12
CA LEU A 275 0.44 -16.98 -30.37
C LEU A 275 1.48 -16.15 -31.11
N LYS A 276 2.28 -15.36 -30.38
CA LYS A 276 3.36 -14.56 -30.94
C LYS A 276 4.62 -15.36 -31.30
N LYS A 277 4.63 -16.67 -31.02
CA LYS A 277 5.78 -17.58 -31.22
C LYS A 277 7.06 -17.11 -30.51
N VAL A 278 6.92 -16.50 -29.33
CA VAL A 278 8.07 -16.12 -28.49
C VAL A 278 8.53 -17.32 -27.66
N CYS A 279 7.60 -18.17 -27.23
CA CYS A 279 7.88 -19.41 -26.51
C CYS A 279 6.97 -20.55 -26.98
N THR A 280 7.38 -21.78 -26.69
CA THR A 280 6.52 -22.97 -26.81
C THR A 280 5.68 -23.18 -25.54
N GLU A 281 4.67 -24.05 -25.61
CA GLU A 281 3.85 -24.39 -24.44
C GLU A 281 4.63 -25.16 -23.36
N GLU A 282 5.66 -25.91 -23.77
CA GLU A 282 6.53 -26.66 -22.85
C GLU A 282 7.45 -25.73 -22.08
N GLU A 283 8.14 -24.82 -22.77
CA GLU A 283 8.98 -23.79 -22.15
C GLU A 283 8.20 -22.92 -21.16
N TRP A 284 6.94 -22.57 -21.50
CA TRP A 284 6.06 -21.83 -20.59
C TRP A 284 5.89 -22.51 -19.24
N ASN A 285 5.80 -23.84 -19.19
CA ASN A 285 5.61 -24.55 -17.93
C ASN A 285 6.85 -24.48 -17.03
N GLU A 286 8.03 -24.31 -17.60
CA GLU A 286 9.28 -24.16 -16.84
C GLU A 286 9.40 -22.73 -16.29
N PHE A 287 9.33 -21.72 -17.16
CA PHE A 287 9.58 -20.34 -16.72
C PHE A 287 8.43 -19.72 -15.92
N LYS A 288 7.22 -20.31 -15.97
CA LYS A 288 6.07 -19.82 -15.19
C LYS A 288 6.38 -19.76 -13.69
N GLU A 289 7.21 -20.66 -13.17
CA GLU A 289 7.56 -20.68 -11.75
C GLU A 289 8.46 -19.51 -11.34
N ASP A 290 9.22 -18.96 -12.28
CA ASP A 290 10.13 -17.83 -12.06
C ASP A 290 9.44 -16.46 -12.16
N ILE A 291 8.18 -16.41 -12.60
CA ILE A 291 7.44 -15.16 -12.75
C ILE A 291 6.75 -14.78 -11.43
N TRP A 292 7.11 -13.63 -10.88
CA TRP A 292 6.40 -13.02 -9.75
C TRP A 292 5.64 -11.75 -10.17
N TYR A 293 4.42 -11.61 -9.66
CA TYR A 293 3.62 -10.39 -9.84
C TYR A 293 3.68 -9.55 -8.57
N ASP A 294 4.30 -8.37 -8.66
CA ASP A 294 4.21 -7.39 -7.59
C ASP A 294 3.02 -6.46 -7.79
N TYR A 295 2.24 -6.29 -6.73
CA TYR A 295 1.07 -5.42 -6.71
C TYR A 295 1.41 -4.18 -5.91
N LYS A 296 1.19 -3.00 -6.50
CA LYS A 296 1.37 -1.73 -5.79
C LYS A 296 0.62 -1.73 -4.46
N LYS A 297 1.38 -1.50 -3.37
CA LYS A 297 0.87 -1.39 -2.00
C LYS A 297 0.67 0.09 -1.65
N ASP A 298 -0.10 0.34 -0.61
CA ASP A 298 -0.26 1.68 -0.06
C ASP A 298 1.03 2.02 0.72
N ASN A 299 1.73 3.06 0.29
CA ASN A 299 3.09 3.37 0.75
C ASN A 299 3.11 3.70 2.25
N ASN A 300 2.07 4.36 2.76
CA ASN A 300 2.09 4.92 4.11
C ASN A 300 2.10 3.85 5.21
N PHE A 301 1.37 2.73 5.02
CA PHE A 301 1.31 1.68 6.05
C PHE A 301 2.57 0.81 6.07
N ASP A 302 3.11 0.47 4.90
CA ASP A 302 4.34 -0.32 4.82
C ASP A 302 5.53 0.48 5.34
N GLU A 303 5.62 1.77 5.01
CA GLU A 303 6.65 2.69 5.53
C GLU A 303 6.57 2.85 7.05
N LEU A 304 5.36 3.02 7.61
CA LEU A 304 5.16 3.09 9.06
C LEU A 304 5.59 1.80 9.78
N LYS A 305 5.27 0.63 9.21
CA LYS A 305 5.66 -0.67 9.75
C LYS A 305 7.17 -0.84 9.73
N ASP A 306 7.82 -0.49 8.62
CA ASP A 306 9.27 -0.65 8.46
C ASP A 306 10.02 0.32 9.39
N ALA A 307 9.52 1.55 9.56
CA ALA A 307 10.06 2.51 10.52
C ALA A 307 9.96 2.02 11.98
N GLU A 308 8.83 1.42 12.38
CA GLU A 308 8.67 0.85 13.72
C GLU A 308 9.60 -0.35 13.94
N LEU A 309 9.68 -1.25 12.96
CA LEU A 309 10.53 -2.43 13.04
C LEU A 309 12.00 -2.02 13.15
N LEU A 310 12.43 -1.03 12.36
CA LEU A 310 13.75 -0.43 12.42
C LEU A 310 14.02 0.21 13.80
N THR A 311 13.07 0.97 14.34
CA THR A 311 13.17 1.54 15.69
C THR A 311 13.38 0.45 16.76
N ASN A 312 12.60 -0.64 16.69
CA ASN A 312 12.73 -1.77 17.60
C ASN A 312 14.08 -2.49 17.46
N ARG A 313 14.57 -2.66 16.22
CA ARG A 313 15.89 -3.24 15.95
C ARG A 313 17.01 -2.37 16.56
N PHE A 314 16.93 -1.05 16.41
CA PHE A 314 17.90 -0.12 17.01
C PHE A 314 17.84 -0.08 18.53
N GLN A 315 16.64 -0.13 19.13
CA GLN A 315 16.50 -0.25 20.58
C GLN A 315 17.14 -1.54 21.12
N LEU A 316 16.94 -2.66 20.43
CA LEU A 316 17.56 -3.94 20.80
C LEU A 316 19.08 -3.87 20.63
N LEU A 317 19.57 -3.21 19.58
CA LEU A 317 20.99 -2.97 19.37
C LEU A 317 21.62 -2.24 20.56
N THR A 318 21.01 -1.16 21.06
CA THR A 318 21.50 -0.43 22.25
C THR A 318 21.56 -1.32 23.49
N ALA A 319 20.59 -2.22 23.66
CA ALA A 319 20.58 -3.14 24.80
C ALA A 319 21.65 -4.25 24.68
N VAL A 320 22.01 -4.65 23.46
CA VAL A 320 22.99 -5.72 23.19
C VAL A 320 24.42 -5.19 23.07
N ASP A 321 24.61 -3.91 22.75
CA ASP A 321 25.90 -3.24 22.56
C ASP A 321 26.94 -3.55 23.66
N PRO A 322 26.61 -3.54 24.98
CA PRO A 322 27.57 -3.84 26.04
C PRO A 322 28.12 -5.28 26.02
N PHE A 323 27.44 -6.19 25.33
CA PHE A 323 27.81 -7.61 25.22
C PHE A 323 28.53 -7.93 23.92
N VAL A 324 28.61 -6.97 22.99
CA VAL A 324 29.34 -7.11 21.72
C VAL A 324 30.83 -7.21 22.02
N GLY A 325 31.48 -8.23 21.45
CA GLY A 325 32.89 -8.56 21.69
C GLY A 325 33.16 -9.43 22.93
N LYS A 326 32.16 -9.64 23.81
CA LYS A 326 32.26 -10.57 24.95
C LYS A 326 31.47 -11.85 24.74
N TYR A 327 30.19 -11.72 24.42
CA TYR A 327 29.27 -12.86 24.24
C TYR A 327 28.68 -12.94 22.83
N VAL A 328 28.70 -11.83 22.10
CA VAL A 328 28.10 -11.74 20.76
C VAL A 328 29.09 -11.05 19.81
N SER A 329 29.23 -11.54 18.58
CA SER A 329 30.06 -10.90 17.55
C SER A 329 29.27 -9.82 16.80
N SER A 330 29.95 -8.79 16.30
CA SER A 330 29.31 -7.73 15.50
C SER A 330 28.61 -8.28 14.25
N MET A 331 29.18 -9.33 13.66
CA MET A 331 28.60 -10.04 12.51
C MET A 331 27.27 -10.73 12.88
N TRP A 332 27.22 -11.37 14.06
CA TRP A 332 26.01 -12.02 14.56
C TRP A 332 24.90 -11.00 14.84
N VAL A 333 25.26 -9.83 15.39
CA VAL A 333 24.31 -8.73 15.63
C VAL A 333 23.71 -8.24 14.30
N ARG A 334 24.54 -8.00 13.29
CA ARG A 334 24.07 -7.54 11.97
C ARG A 334 23.13 -8.54 11.30
N LYS A 335 23.46 -9.84 11.34
CA LYS A 335 22.62 -10.89 10.74
C LYS A 335 21.32 -11.14 11.51
N ASN A 336 21.37 -11.20 12.84
CA ASN A 336 20.23 -11.67 13.63
C ASN A 336 19.34 -10.54 14.18
N ILE A 337 19.94 -9.42 14.58
CA ILE A 337 19.21 -8.28 15.13
C ILE A 337 18.78 -7.34 14.01
N LEU A 338 19.74 -6.91 13.18
CA LEU A 338 19.45 -5.98 12.09
C LEU A 338 18.83 -6.67 10.85
N GLN A 339 18.96 -8.00 10.75
CA GLN A 339 18.46 -8.81 9.63
C GLN A 339 18.96 -8.34 8.26
N GLN A 340 20.23 -7.94 8.21
CA GLN A 340 20.91 -7.57 6.96
C GLN A 340 21.35 -8.84 6.22
N THR A 341 21.25 -8.82 4.91
CA THR A 341 21.82 -9.88 4.05
C THR A 341 23.34 -9.74 3.96
N ASP A 342 24.03 -10.76 3.46
CA ASP A 342 25.49 -10.70 3.28
C ASP A 342 25.89 -9.62 2.26
N GLU A 343 25.09 -9.46 1.20
CA GLU A 343 25.24 -8.41 0.19
C GLU A 343 25.08 -7.02 0.81
N ASP A 344 24.03 -6.80 1.62
CA ASP A 344 23.81 -5.51 2.31
C ASP A 344 24.99 -5.16 3.22
N ILE A 345 25.61 -6.16 3.86
CA ILE A 345 26.71 -5.94 4.80
C ILE A 345 27.99 -5.54 4.05
N GLU A 346 28.24 -6.14 2.89
CA GLU A 346 29.36 -5.77 2.02
C GLU A 346 29.19 -4.34 1.47
N GLU A 347 27.99 -4.00 0.99
CA GLU A 347 27.68 -2.67 0.48
C GLU A 347 27.84 -1.60 1.58
N ILE A 348 27.24 -1.81 2.75
CA ILE A 348 27.35 -0.87 3.88
C ILE A 348 28.80 -0.73 4.35
N ASN A 349 29.59 -1.81 4.34
CA ASN A 349 31.01 -1.73 4.69
C ASN A 349 31.81 -0.93 3.66
N ALA A 350 31.52 -1.10 2.37
CA ALA A 350 32.15 -0.31 1.31
C ALA A 350 31.79 1.17 1.41
N GLU A 351 30.53 1.49 1.72
CA GLU A 351 30.06 2.86 1.97
C GLU A 351 30.76 3.47 3.19
N MET A 352 30.81 2.76 4.32
CA MET A 352 31.52 3.23 5.53
C MET A 352 33.02 3.43 5.28
N GLU A 353 33.66 2.59 4.46
CA GLU A 353 35.08 2.77 4.14
C GLU A 353 35.29 4.03 3.29
N GLN A 354 34.39 4.31 2.36
CA GLN A 354 34.40 5.57 1.58
C GLN A 354 34.14 6.78 2.48
N GLU A 355 33.14 6.73 3.36
CA GLU A 355 32.84 7.79 4.32
C GLU A 355 34.00 8.03 5.28
N ASN A 356 34.64 6.97 5.80
CA ASN A 356 35.81 7.09 6.66
C ASN A 356 37.02 7.67 5.93
N LYS A 357 37.23 7.34 4.65
CA LYS A 357 38.29 7.94 3.82
C LYS A 357 38.02 9.44 3.62
N VAL A 358 36.79 9.81 3.26
CA VAL A 358 36.40 11.21 3.10
C VAL A 358 36.50 11.98 4.42
N ALA A 359 36.09 11.38 5.54
CA ALA A 359 36.21 11.97 6.86
C ALA A 359 37.68 12.13 7.29
N ALA A 360 38.53 11.15 7.02
CA ALA A 360 39.96 11.22 7.28
C ALA A 360 40.65 12.30 6.43
N GLU A 361 40.29 12.42 5.15
CA GLU A 361 40.77 13.49 4.26
C GLU A 361 40.30 14.86 4.74
N ALA A 362 39.04 14.99 5.19
CA ALA A 362 38.52 16.23 5.76
C ALA A 362 39.23 16.61 7.07
N GLN A 363 39.51 15.64 7.94
CA GLN A 363 40.28 15.85 9.17
C GLN A 363 41.75 16.22 8.88
N GLN A 364 42.37 15.62 7.86
CA GLN A 364 43.72 15.98 7.43
C GLN A 364 43.77 17.38 6.81
N GLN A 365 42.76 17.76 6.02
CA GLN A 365 42.65 19.11 5.48
C GLN A 365 42.39 20.16 6.57
N GLN A 366 41.59 19.85 7.59
CA GLN A 366 41.43 20.71 8.76
C GLN A 366 42.72 20.82 9.57
N ALA A 367 43.45 19.73 9.80
CA ALA A 367 44.74 19.77 10.49
C ALA A 367 45.83 20.55 9.72
N MET A 368 45.84 20.44 8.39
CA MET A 368 46.74 21.21 7.52
C MET A 368 46.36 22.69 7.46
N ALA A 369 45.05 23.01 7.46
CA ALA A 369 44.56 24.38 7.53
C ALA A 369 44.89 25.02 8.89
N ASP A 370 44.75 24.29 9.99
CA ASP A 370 45.10 24.76 11.34
C ASP A 370 46.62 24.98 11.49
N GLN A 371 47.45 24.11 10.91
CA GLN A 371 48.91 24.31 10.87
C GLN A 371 49.32 25.52 10.00
N GLN A 372 48.68 25.71 8.84
CA GLN A 372 48.94 26.87 7.99
C GLN A 372 48.47 28.18 8.63
N ALA A 373 47.34 28.17 9.34
CA ALA A 373 46.87 29.32 10.10
C ALA A 373 47.83 29.67 11.25
N GLN A 374 48.40 28.68 11.94
CA GLN A 374 49.44 28.90 12.95
C GLN A 374 50.74 29.45 12.36
N GLN A 375 51.18 28.95 11.19
CA GLN A 375 52.37 29.46 10.51
C GLN A 375 52.19 30.89 9.98
N GLN A 376 51.01 31.22 9.44
CA GLN A 376 50.68 32.58 9.01
C GLN A 376 50.61 33.55 10.20
N ALA A 377 49.99 33.15 11.32
CA ALA A 377 49.98 33.97 12.53
C ALA A 377 51.40 34.23 13.08
N GLN A 378 52.31 33.27 12.94
CA GLN A 378 53.71 33.43 13.35
C GLN A 378 54.51 34.32 12.37
N GLN A 379 54.24 34.22 11.06
CA GLN A 379 54.81 35.10 10.04
C GLN A 379 54.31 36.55 10.17
N ASP A 380 53.04 36.76 10.48
CA ASP A 380 52.48 38.10 10.68
C ASP A 380 53.08 38.79 11.92
N GLN A 381 53.35 38.04 13.00
CA GLN A 381 54.08 38.57 14.16
C GLN A 381 55.52 38.96 13.82
N LEU A 382 56.22 38.16 13.00
CA LEU A 382 57.57 38.48 12.52
C LEU A 382 57.59 39.69 11.58
N ALA A 383 56.61 39.81 10.68
CA ALA A 383 56.47 40.93 9.77
C ALA A 383 56.17 42.25 10.50
N PHE A 384 55.34 42.20 11.55
CA PHE A 384 55.06 43.35 12.40
C PHE A 384 56.32 43.84 13.15
N GLY A 385 57.16 42.92 13.64
CA GLY A 385 58.44 43.26 14.26
C GLY A 385 59.45 43.90 13.29
N ALA A 386 59.51 43.40 12.05
CA ALA A 386 60.38 43.96 11.02
C ALA A 386 59.95 45.38 10.57
N GLN A 387 58.64 45.67 10.52
CA GLN A 387 58.14 47.01 10.18
C GLN A 387 58.52 48.07 11.22
N GLN A 388 58.57 47.71 12.51
CA GLN A 388 59.02 48.63 13.56
C GLN A 388 60.51 49.00 13.43
N GLN A 389 61.35 48.05 12.99
CA GLN A 389 62.78 48.31 12.77
C GLN A 389 63.02 49.22 11.56
N VAL A 390 62.23 49.08 10.49
CA VAL A 390 62.34 49.94 9.31
C VAL A 390 61.91 51.38 9.62
N VAL A 391 60.87 51.57 10.44
CA VAL A 391 60.44 52.92 10.87
C VAL A 391 61.51 53.62 11.73
N GLN A 392 62.25 52.87 12.56
CA GLN A 392 63.39 53.40 13.32
C GLN A 392 64.59 53.80 12.44
N ALA A 393 64.78 53.15 11.29
CA ALA A 393 65.86 53.46 10.36
C ALA A 393 65.56 54.74 9.53
N ILE A 394 64.28 55.00 9.21
CA ILE A 394 63.87 56.18 8.43
C ILE A 394 63.99 57.47 9.25
N THR A 395 63.72 57.42 10.55
CA THR A 395 63.87 58.60 11.44
C THR A 395 65.32 59.04 11.60
N GLN A 396 66.30 58.15 11.49
CA GLN A 396 67.73 58.50 11.54
C GLN A 396 68.23 59.19 10.26
N LYS A 397 67.61 58.91 9.10
CA LYS A 397 68.04 59.48 7.81
C LYS A 397 67.68 60.96 7.64
N ASN A 398 66.61 61.43 8.26
CA ASN A 398 66.12 62.81 8.11
C ASN A 398 66.90 63.87 8.92
N ILE A 399 67.93 63.49 9.67
CA ILE A 399 68.71 64.43 10.52
C ILE A 399 69.97 64.96 9.80
N ASN A 400 70.46 64.33 8.73
CA ASN A 400 71.80 64.61 8.19
C ASN A 400 71.91 65.59 7.00
N ASP A 401 70.84 66.10 6.41
CA ASP A 401 70.91 66.88 5.15
C ASP A 401 70.59 68.39 5.28
N MET A 402 71.40 69.17 6.03
CA MET A 402 71.36 70.66 6.02
C MET A 402 72.76 71.32 5.95
N MET A 403 73.38 71.45 4.75
CA MET A 403 74.31 72.53 4.30
C MET A 403 74.86 72.26 2.86
N PRO A 404 74.98 73.26 1.95
CA PRO A 404 75.52 73.08 0.56
C PRO A 404 76.73 74.02 0.22
N PRO A 405 77.30 74.06 -1.03
CA PRO A 405 78.04 73.01 -1.79
C PRO A 405 79.32 73.53 -2.53
N GLU A 406 80.19 72.63 -3.06
CA GLU A 406 81.19 72.78 -4.18
C GLU A 406 82.07 71.49 -4.21
N ASP A 407 82.51 70.84 -5.30
CA ASP A 407 82.25 70.84 -6.74
C ASP A 407 82.83 69.50 -7.33
N ASP A 408 82.51 69.17 -8.59
CA ASP A 408 83.10 68.15 -9.50
C ASP A 408 82.57 66.68 -9.62
N ASN A 409 82.43 66.30 -10.90
CA ASN A 409 81.64 65.25 -11.61
C ASN A 409 82.20 63.79 -11.57
N PRO A 410 81.65 62.78 -12.29
CA PRO A 410 80.27 62.33 -12.56
C PRO A 410 80.09 60.78 -12.43
N THR A 411 78.88 60.19 -12.21
CA THR A 411 78.47 58.95 -12.95
C THR A 411 77.01 58.49 -12.77
N LYS A 412 76.45 58.07 -13.92
CA LYS A 412 75.34 57.14 -14.19
C LYS A 412 74.75 56.35 -13.01
N GLY A 413 73.46 56.52 -12.75
CA GLY A 413 72.69 55.62 -11.87
C GLY A 413 71.23 55.99 -11.59
N GLU A 414 70.72 57.13 -12.08
CA GLU A 414 69.42 57.67 -11.60
C GLU A 414 68.34 57.81 -12.68
N GLN A 415 68.15 56.77 -13.49
CA GLN A 415 66.90 56.62 -14.27
C GLN A 415 66.20 55.26 -14.09
N GLU A 416 66.74 54.32 -13.30
CA GLU A 416 66.16 52.97 -13.18
C GLU A 416 65.38 52.69 -11.88
N SER A 417 65.50 53.51 -10.82
CA SER A 417 64.80 53.24 -9.55
C SER A 417 63.31 53.61 -9.57
N ARG A 418 62.90 54.60 -10.38
CA ARG A 418 61.47 54.97 -10.56
C ARG A 418 60.68 54.01 -11.46
N GLY A 419 61.36 53.21 -12.28
CA GLY A 419 60.73 52.22 -13.17
C GLY A 419 60.43 50.87 -12.51
N HIS A 420 61.16 50.51 -11.45
CA HIS A 420 61.02 49.19 -10.82
C HIS A 420 59.85 49.10 -9.84
N GLU A 421 59.55 50.18 -9.10
CA GLU A 421 58.39 50.22 -8.20
C GLU A 421 57.05 50.31 -8.94
N ALA A 422 57.00 51.05 -10.06
CA ALA A 422 55.81 51.13 -10.92
C ALA A 422 55.47 49.76 -11.57
N ASN A 423 56.48 49.05 -12.07
CA ASN A 423 56.32 47.71 -12.65
C ASN A 423 55.87 46.64 -11.63
N MET A 424 56.21 46.80 -10.34
CA MET A 424 55.78 45.88 -9.28
C MET A 424 54.33 46.13 -8.84
N MET A 425 53.83 47.36 -8.93
CA MET A 425 52.41 47.68 -8.72
C MET A 425 51.55 47.21 -9.89
N ASP A 426 51.99 47.43 -11.13
CA ASP A 426 51.24 47.00 -12.32
C ASP A 426 51.10 45.47 -12.39
N LYS A 427 52.16 44.72 -12.05
CA LYS A 427 52.10 43.25 -11.92
C LYS A 427 51.16 42.77 -10.81
N LYS A 428 51.05 43.52 -9.69
CA LYS A 428 50.11 43.21 -8.60
C LYS A 428 48.66 43.48 -9.01
N ILE A 429 48.41 44.56 -9.75
CA ILE A 429 47.08 44.90 -10.29
C ILE A 429 46.65 43.89 -11.36
N GLU A 430 47.59 43.37 -12.16
CA GLU A 430 47.33 42.34 -13.15
C GLU A 430 47.01 40.97 -12.50
N LEU A 431 47.72 40.61 -11.42
CA LEU A 431 47.45 39.43 -10.60
C LEU A 431 46.10 39.49 -9.88
N GLU A 432 45.66 40.66 -9.41
CA GLU A 432 44.33 40.85 -8.83
C GLU A 432 43.21 40.79 -9.88
N LYS A 433 43.44 41.33 -11.09
CA LYS A 433 42.50 41.20 -12.22
C LYS A 433 42.34 39.75 -12.69
N ILE A 434 43.39 38.93 -12.61
CA ILE A 434 43.34 37.49 -12.89
C ILE A 434 42.56 36.73 -11.79
N LYS A 435 42.74 37.09 -10.51
CA LYS A 435 41.95 36.54 -9.39
C LYS A 435 40.47 36.95 -9.39
N GLN A 436 40.13 38.11 -9.95
CA GLN A 436 38.74 38.54 -10.11
C GLN A 436 38.05 37.92 -11.33
N LYS A 437 38.78 37.67 -12.43
CA LYS A 437 38.24 36.96 -13.62
C LYS A 437 37.99 35.47 -13.40
N SER A 438 38.63 34.82 -12.42
CA SER A 438 38.35 33.40 -12.08
C SER A 438 37.09 33.20 -11.24
N LYS A 439 36.42 34.28 -10.78
CA LYS A 439 35.19 34.21 -9.96
C LYS A 439 33.89 34.27 -10.76
N THR A 440 33.92 34.33 -12.09
CA THR A 440 32.70 34.35 -12.92
C THR A 440 32.82 33.42 -14.13
N VAL A 441 32.79 32.11 -13.87
CA VAL A 441 32.38 31.10 -14.84
C VAL A 441 31.20 30.35 -14.21
N PRO A 442 30.03 30.23 -14.87
CA PRO A 442 28.93 29.44 -14.33
C PRO A 442 29.40 27.99 -14.23
N SER A 443 29.26 27.38 -13.06
CA SER A 443 29.65 25.99 -12.85
C SER A 443 28.79 25.09 -13.75
N ALA A 444 29.31 24.72 -14.91
CA ALA A 444 28.86 23.52 -15.60
C ALA A 444 29.09 22.37 -14.61
N LYS A 445 28.01 21.71 -14.18
CA LYS A 445 28.05 20.56 -13.28
C LYS A 445 29.05 19.54 -13.87
N LYS A 446 30.26 19.47 -13.30
CA LYS A 446 31.20 18.39 -13.62
C LYS A 446 30.47 17.08 -13.36
N LYS A 447 30.25 16.27 -14.40
CA LYS A 447 29.74 14.92 -14.21
C LYS A 447 30.73 14.18 -13.30
N SER A 448 30.25 13.39 -12.35
CA SER A 448 31.15 12.57 -11.56
C SER A 448 31.87 11.60 -12.49
N VAL A 449 33.17 11.39 -12.27
CA VAL A 449 34.02 10.48 -13.05
C VAL A 449 33.39 9.10 -13.23
N VAL A 450 32.66 8.64 -12.21
CA VAL A 450 31.92 7.36 -12.21
C VAL A 450 30.78 7.35 -13.24
N LYS A 451 30.08 8.47 -13.44
CA LYS A 451 29.03 8.58 -14.47
C LYS A 451 29.62 8.60 -15.87
N GLU A 452 30.75 9.26 -16.08
CA GLU A 452 31.45 9.23 -17.39
C GLU A 452 32.02 7.85 -17.69
N ALA A 453 32.59 7.15 -16.70
CA ALA A 453 33.05 5.78 -16.84
C ALA A 453 31.90 4.81 -17.19
N LYS A 454 30.73 4.99 -16.56
CA LYS A 454 29.53 4.18 -16.83
C LYS A 454 28.93 4.45 -18.21
N ASP A 455 28.90 5.71 -18.64
CA ASP A 455 28.47 6.11 -20.00
C ASP A 455 29.39 5.50 -21.08
N LEU A 456 30.67 5.27 -20.76
CA LEU A 456 31.69 4.68 -21.65
C LEU A 456 31.86 3.16 -21.52
N GLY A 457 31.07 2.49 -20.65
CA GLY A 457 31.16 1.03 -20.46
C GLY A 457 32.47 0.57 -19.79
N LEU A 458 33.13 1.45 -19.05
CA LEU A 458 34.39 1.18 -18.36
C LEU A 458 34.14 0.65 -16.94
N THR A 459 34.91 -0.34 -16.53
CA THR A 459 34.92 -0.97 -15.20
C THR A 459 36.11 -0.50 -14.38
N TYR A 460 35.96 -0.36 -13.06
CA TYR A 460 37.05 0.10 -12.21
C TYR A 460 38.03 -1.03 -11.89
N VAL A 461 39.34 -0.79 -12.08
CA VAL A 461 40.40 -1.82 -11.95
C VAL A 461 41.37 -1.50 -10.80
N GLY A 462 41.14 -0.43 -10.04
CA GLY A 462 41.99 0.00 -8.92
C GLY A 462 43.00 1.10 -9.29
N GLN A 463 43.57 1.78 -8.28
CA GLN A 463 44.55 2.87 -8.44
C GLN A 463 44.09 4.02 -9.35
N GLY A 464 42.79 4.36 -9.37
CA GLY A 464 42.27 5.44 -10.23
C GLY A 464 42.22 5.10 -11.72
N LYS A 465 42.29 3.80 -12.08
CA LYS A 465 42.26 3.31 -13.46
C LYS A 465 40.93 2.62 -13.79
N TYR A 466 40.46 2.81 -15.02
CA TYR A 466 39.24 2.19 -15.55
C TYR A 466 39.52 1.44 -16.85
N ALA A 467 38.90 0.28 -17.07
CA ALA A 467 39.12 -0.54 -18.26
C ALA A 467 37.83 -1.02 -18.93
N ASN A 468 37.85 -1.13 -20.26
CA ASN A 468 36.76 -1.73 -21.03
C ASN A 468 36.89 -3.27 -21.09
N THR A 469 35.91 -3.94 -21.70
CA THR A 469 35.91 -5.39 -21.96
C THR A 469 37.07 -5.86 -22.87
N GLU A 470 37.74 -4.93 -23.55
CA GLU A 470 38.87 -5.18 -24.46
C GLU A 470 40.24 -4.98 -23.77
N GLY A 471 40.26 -4.59 -22.49
CA GLY A 471 41.48 -4.42 -21.71
C GLY A 471 42.22 -3.07 -21.90
N LEU A 472 41.60 -2.10 -22.55
CA LEU A 472 42.13 -0.72 -22.65
C LEU A 472 42.00 -0.02 -21.29
N VAL A 473 43.13 0.39 -20.71
CA VAL A 473 43.18 1.02 -19.39
C VAL A 473 43.25 2.55 -19.54
N THR A 474 42.40 3.27 -18.83
CA THR A 474 42.37 4.75 -18.76
C THR A 474 42.78 5.20 -17.37
N HIS A 475 43.37 6.40 -17.26
CA HIS A 475 43.72 7.04 -15.97
C HIS A 475 43.14 8.46 -15.90
N LEU A 476 43.04 8.99 -14.68
CA LEU A 476 42.59 10.36 -14.42
C LEU A 476 43.73 11.38 -14.59
N ASN A 477 43.50 12.44 -15.35
CA ASN A 477 44.41 13.60 -15.40
C ASN A 477 44.18 14.57 -14.21
N GLU A 478 45.06 15.58 -14.05
CA GLU A 478 44.97 16.61 -13.01
C GLU A 478 43.64 17.40 -13.01
N ASN A 479 42.90 17.35 -14.12
CA ASN A 479 41.61 18.01 -14.31
C ASN A 479 40.40 17.09 -14.02
N GLY A 480 40.62 15.82 -13.70
CA GLY A 480 39.58 14.82 -13.38
C GLY A 480 38.91 14.17 -14.59
N GLN A 481 39.57 14.13 -15.75
CA GLN A 481 39.08 13.48 -16.98
C GLN A 481 39.81 12.16 -17.26
N LEU A 482 39.09 11.19 -17.84
CA LEU A 482 39.65 9.89 -18.25
C LEU A 482 40.46 10.04 -19.55
N VAL A 483 41.71 9.55 -19.53
CA VAL A 483 42.62 9.54 -20.68
C VAL A 483 43.15 8.13 -20.89
N GLU A 484 43.14 7.65 -22.14
CA GLU A 484 43.67 6.33 -22.52
C GLU A 484 45.17 6.20 -22.22
N ILE A 485 45.56 5.05 -21.70
CA ILE A 485 46.96 4.66 -21.55
C ILE A 485 47.35 3.90 -22.82
N THR A 486 47.90 4.59 -23.81
CA THR A 486 48.64 3.92 -24.90
C THR A 486 49.92 3.31 -24.31
N LYS A 487 50.13 2.01 -24.57
CA LYS A 487 51.36 1.28 -24.18
C LYS A 487 52.61 1.87 -24.82
#